data_AF-A0A6P1F493-F1
#
_entry.id   AF-A0A6P1F493-F1
#
_cell.length_a   1.000
_cell.length_b   1.000
_cell.length_c   1.000
_cell.angle_alpha   90.00
_cell.angle_beta   90.00
_cell.angle_gamma   90.00
#
_symmetry.space_group_name_H-M   'P 1'
#
loop_
_entity.id
_entity.type
_entity.pdbx_description
1 polymer ?
#
loop_
_entity_poly.entity_id
_entity_poly.type
_entity_poly.pdbx_seq_one_letter_code
_entity_poly.pdbx_strand_id
1 'polypeptide(L)'
;MTEGPIAPPQDPEAETALLALLPPGSSRPDPDLTRMRAPAVERADIEALDPDGRFSLTQQVVATSDGGEIRLIVARPTTVVPRGCAYNIHGGGMVSGSPLDGMAELLDHAAALSLVVVSVDYRLAPEHPHPTPLEDCYAGLVWVESMLDTWNVPSHSLIITGGSAGGGLAACCAVVARDRSGPALAGQLLLEPMLDSRNDSYSVHQLAGTGTWDRAYNAFGWAALLGRRSGSEELDPPASAALVRDLSSLPPAYLDVGSTDTFRDETVAYADRLWKAGCSAELHVWPGGFHGFEVIAPQSALAAAARAARLDWLRRRLLAA
;
A
#
# COMPACT_ATOMS: atom_id res chain seq x y z
N MET A 1 -19.51 -18.47 -27.62
CA MET A 1 -18.60 -17.87 -26.62
C MET A 1 -19.41 -16.76 -25.97
N THR A 2 -19.86 -16.93 -24.74
CA THR A 2 -20.49 -15.82 -24.00
C THR A 2 -19.40 -14.78 -23.78
N GLU A 3 -19.55 -13.59 -24.35
CA GLU A 3 -18.66 -12.46 -24.06
C GLU A 3 -18.61 -12.30 -22.54
N GLY A 4 -17.40 -12.26 -21.99
CA GLY A 4 -17.20 -12.10 -20.55
C GLY A 4 -17.82 -10.79 -20.05
N PRO A 5 -17.93 -10.61 -18.73
CA PRO A 5 -18.38 -9.35 -18.14
C PRO A 5 -17.56 -8.17 -18.70
N ILE A 6 -18.26 -7.16 -19.23
CA ILE A 6 -17.65 -5.99 -19.88
C ILE A 6 -17.04 -5.11 -18.79
N ALA A 7 -15.74 -4.82 -18.87
CA ALA A 7 -15.07 -3.88 -17.97
C ALA A 7 -15.48 -2.42 -18.24
N PRO A 8 -15.44 -1.54 -17.23
CA PRO A 8 -15.56 -0.10 -17.47
C PRO A 8 -14.47 0.39 -18.43
N PRO A 9 -14.71 1.48 -19.18
CA PRO A 9 -13.68 2.05 -20.05
C PRO A 9 -12.49 2.55 -19.22
N GLN A 10 -11.28 2.43 -19.79
CA GLN A 10 -10.07 3.02 -19.23
C GLN A 10 -9.99 4.51 -19.54
N ASP A 11 -9.22 5.25 -18.72
CA ASP A 11 -8.91 6.64 -18.99
C ASP A 11 -7.98 6.71 -20.23
N PRO A 12 -8.24 7.56 -21.23
CA PRO A 12 -7.47 7.56 -22.47
C PRO A 12 -5.97 7.86 -22.31
N GLU A 13 -5.59 8.73 -21.36
CA GLU A 13 -4.18 9.06 -21.10
C GLU A 13 -3.49 7.88 -20.42
N ALA A 14 -4.17 7.27 -19.45
CA ALA A 14 -3.67 6.10 -18.74
C ALA A 14 -3.58 4.87 -19.66
N GLU A 15 -4.59 4.63 -20.50
CA GLU A 15 -4.63 3.53 -21.48
C GLU A 15 -3.48 3.63 -22.47
N THR A 16 -3.18 4.84 -22.96
CA THR A 16 -2.05 5.06 -23.88
C THR A 16 -0.73 4.60 -23.25
N ALA A 17 -0.49 4.94 -21.98
CA ALA A 17 0.71 4.50 -21.27
C ALA A 17 0.71 2.98 -21.00
N LEU A 18 -0.45 2.41 -20.65
CA LEU A 18 -0.59 0.97 -20.46
C LEU A 18 -0.28 0.18 -21.74
N LEU A 19 -0.79 0.63 -22.89
CA LEU A 19 -0.55 -0.01 -24.18
C LEU A 19 0.91 0.09 -24.64
N ALA A 20 1.64 1.13 -24.21
CA ALA A 20 3.08 1.22 -24.45
C ALA A 20 3.86 0.15 -23.67
N LEU A 21 3.37 -0.27 -22.49
CA LEU A 21 3.96 -1.32 -21.67
C LEU A 21 3.49 -2.73 -22.08
N LEU A 22 2.19 -2.86 -22.37
CA LEU A 22 1.51 -4.10 -22.72
C LEU A 22 0.77 -3.92 -24.06
N PRO A 23 1.48 -4.03 -25.21
CA PRO A 23 0.88 -3.82 -26.52
C PRO A 23 -0.27 -4.77 -26.83
N PRO A 24 -1.26 -4.36 -27.65
CA PRO A 24 -2.35 -5.24 -28.06
C PRO A 24 -1.86 -6.55 -28.67
N GLY A 25 -2.45 -7.68 -28.25
CA GLY A 25 -2.05 -9.02 -28.71
C GLY A 25 -0.85 -9.61 -27.96
N SER A 26 -0.25 -8.90 -27.01
CA SER A 26 0.65 -9.50 -26.04
C SER A 26 -0.16 -10.34 -25.03
N SER A 27 0.25 -11.59 -24.84
CA SER A 27 -0.26 -12.39 -23.72
C SER A 27 0.52 -11.98 -22.47
N ARG A 28 -0.17 -11.55 -21.40
CA ARG A 28 0.50 -11.38 -20.11
C ARG A 28 1.11 -12.73 -19.71
N PRO A 29 2.40 -12.79 -19.35
CA PRO A 29 2.99 -14.02 -18.89
C PRO A 29 2.32 -14.48 -17.60
N ASP A 30 2.31 -15.80 -17.36
CA ASP A 30 1.95 -16.33 -16.05
C ASP A 30 2.85 -15.73 -14.96
N PRO A 31 2.30 -15.50 -13.74
CA PRO A 31 3.08 -14.97 -12.63
C PRO A 31 4.23 -15.93 -12.30
N ASP A 32 5.43 -15.36 -12.20
CA ASP A 32 6.68 -16.09 -11.94
C ASP A 32 7.56 -15.24 -11.01
N LEU A 33 8.01 -15.83 -9.88
CA LEU A 33 8.80 -15.11 -8.88
C LEU A 33 10.09 -14.53 -9.46
N THR A 34 10.76 -15.25 -10.36
CA THR A 34 12.02 -14.79 -10.95
C THR A 34 11.79 -13.52 -11.76
N ARG A 35 10.72 -13.47 -12.55
CA ARG A 35 10.32 -12.27 -13.31
C ARG A 35 9.84 -11.15 -12.40
N MET A 36 8.99 -11.46 -11.42
CA MET A 36 8.44 -10.45 -10.49
C MET A 36 9.49 -9.82 -9.59
N ARG A 37 10.59 -10.52 -9.32
CA ARG A 37 11.74 -10.04 -8.54
C ARG A 37 12.94 -9.66 -9.40
N ALA A 38 12.83 -9.73 -10.73
CA ALA A 38 13.90 -9.30 -11.61
C ALA A 38 14.21 -7.84 -11.27
N PRO A 39 15.50 -7.46 -11.11
CA PRO A 39 15.86 -6.09 -10.77
C PRO A 39 15.33 -5.19 -11.88
N ALA A 40 14.35 -4.35 -11.55
CA ALA A 40 13.60 -3.53 -12.50
C ALA A 40 14.40 -2.31 -12.99
N VAL A 41 15.72 -2.47 -13.22
CA VAL A 41 16.78 -1.44 -13.22
C VAL A 41 17.30 -1.24 -11.80
N GLU A 42 18.63 -1.22 -11.64
CA GLU A 42 19.36 -1.18 -10.36
C GLU A 42 18.62 -0.35 -9.30
N ARG A 43 18.32 -0.95 -8.13
CA ARG A 43 17.72 -0.27 -6.99
C ARG A 43 18.36 1.12 -6.89
N ALA A 44 17.52 2.16 -7.00
CA ALA A 44 17.98 3.52 -6.93
C ALA A 44 18.83 3.70 -5.67
N ASP A 45 19.97 4.37 -5.81
CA ASP A 45 20.64 4.94 -4.64
C ASP A 45 19.57 5.69 -3.86
N ILE A 46 19.51 5.50 -2.54
CA ILE A 46 18.55 6.24 -1.72
C ILE A 46 18.70 7.74 -2.00
N GLU A 47 19.92 8.22 -2.27
CA GLU A 47 20.21 9.61 -2.65
C GLU A 47 19.47 10.07 -3.91
N ALA A 48 19.18 9.18 -4.85
CA ALA A 48 18.43 9.52 -6.06
C ALA A 48 16.94 9.78 -5.80
N LEU A 49 16.40 9.41 -4.63
CA LEU A 49 15.01 9.69 -4.25
C LEU A 49 14.77 11.16 -3.90
N ASP A 50 15.82 11.92 -3.57
CA ASP A 50 15.71 13.31 -3.19
C ASP A 50 16.85 14.15 -3.78
N PRO A 51 16.85 14.37 -5.11
CA PRO A 51 17.91 15.08 -5.81
C PRO A 51 18.09 16.53 -5.32
N ASP A 52 17.08 17.10 -4.68
CA ASP A 52 17.08 18.48 -4.17
C ASP A 52 17.57 18.59 -2.71
N GLY A 53 17.88 17.47 -2.03
CA GLY A 53 18.41 17.47 -0.66
C GLY A 53 17.45 18.02 0.41
N ARG A 54 16.14 17.88 0.20
CA ARG A 54 15.07 18.23 1.14
C ARG A 54 15.09 17.34 2.39
N PHE A 55 15.64 16.13 2.28
CA PHE A 55 15.63 15.09 3.30
C PHE A 55 17.05 14.56 3.58
N SER A 56 17.28 14.22 4.85
CA SER A 56 18.37 13.36 5.27
C SER A 56 17.87 11.92 5.18
N LEU A 57 18.50 11.14 4.30
CA LEU A 57 18.15 9.74 4.04
C LEU A 57 19.12 8.82 4.77
N THR A 58 18.58 7.92 5.59
CA THR A 58 19.37 6.94 6.35
C THR A 58 18.73 5.57 6.32
N GLN A 59 19.53 4.52 6.52
CA GLN A 59 19.04 3.16 6.73
C GLN A 59 19.12 2.80 8.21
N GLN A 60 18.08 2.14 8.71
CA GLN A 60 18.06 1.58 10.06
C GLN A 60 17.76 0.07 9.98
N VAL A 61 18.43 -0.71 10.81
CA VAL A 61 18.08 -2.13 11.02
C VAL A 61 17.33 -2.26 12.34
N VAL A 62 16.22 -2.99 12.33
CA VAL A 62 15.34 -3.22 13.49
C VAL A 62 15.17 -4.72 13.67
N ALA A 63 15.32 -5.18 14.91
CA ALA A 63 15.10 -6.59 15.24
C ALA A 63 13.60 -6.89 15.32
N THR A 64 13.19 -8.06 14.82
CA THR A 64 11.81 -8.55 14.89
C THR A 64 11.62 -9.50 16.05
N SER A 65 10.38 -9.75 16.45
CA SER A 65 10.07 -10.60 17.62
C SER A 65 10.49 -12.06 17.47
N ASP A 66 10.66 -12.54 16.24
CA ASP A 66 11.15 -13.89 15.92
C ASP A 66 12.69 -13.98 15.80
N GLY A 67 13.41 -12.90 16.12
CA GLY A 67 14.88 -12.84 16.04
C GLY A 67 15.43 -12.58 14.64
N GLY A 68 14.56 -12.24 13.68
CA GLY A 68 14.97 -11.69 12.39
C GLY A 68 15.32 -10.21 12.47
N GLU A 69 15.65 -9.64 11.31
CA GLU A 69 15.93 -8.23 11.13
C GLU A 69 15.19 -7.70 9.91
N ILE A 70 14.71 -6.47 10.02
CA ILE A 70 14.14 -5.69 8.91
C ILE A 70 14.92 -4.40 8.73
N ARG A 71 14.97 -3.93 7.49
CA ARG A 71 15.57 -2.65 7.14
C ARG A 71 14.48 -1.60 6.98
N LEU A 72 14.73 -0.41 7.50
CA LEU A 72 13.90 0.77 7.31
C LEU A 72 14.69 1.83 6.55
N ILE A 73 14.07 2.46 5.56
CA ILE A 73 14.55 3.68 4.93
C ILE A 73 13.88 4.85 5.65
N VAL A 74 14.68 5.76 6.19
CA VAL A 74 14.19 6.93 6.95
C VAL A 74 14.57 8.19 6.18
N ALA A 75 13.58 8.99 5.81
CA ALA A 75 13.73 10.31 5.22
C ALA A 75 13.25 11.37 6.20
N ARG A 76 14.17 12.21 6.69
CA ARG A 76 13.84 13.28 7.65
C ARG A 76 14.04 14.65 7.02
N PRO A 77 13.08 15.58 7.12
CA PRO A 77 13.27 16.95 6.65
C PRO A 77 14.52 17.58 7.28
N THR A 78 15.36 18.23 6.48
CA THR A 78 16.65 18.80 6.93
C THR A 78 16.55 20.23 7.48
N THR A 79 15.54 20.98 7.03
CA THR A 79 15.44 22.42 7.26
C THR A 79 14.23 22.85 8.11
N VAL A 80 13.35 21.91 8.45
CA VAL A 80 12.09 22.19 9.16
C VAL A 80 11.85 21.17 10.28
N VAL A 81 11.14 21.60 11.32
CA VAL A 81 10.66 20.68 12.36
C VAL A 81 9.53 19.83 11.78
N PRO A 82 9.61 18.49 11.88
CA PRO A 82 8.55 17.62 11.39
C PRO A 82 7.20 17.86 12.08
N ARG A 83 6.11 17.78 11.31
CA ARG A 83 4.73 17.91 11.80
C ARG A 83 4.02 16.56 12.00
N GLY A 84 4.59 15.51 11.43
CA GLY A 84 4.04 14.16 11.45
C GLY A 84 5.04 13.16 10.87
N CYS A 85 4.64 11.90 10.89
CA CYS A 85 5.40 10.80 10.31
C CYS A 85 4.47 9.95 9.42
N ALA A 86 4.94 9.59 8.23
CA ALA A 86 4.29 8.62 7.35
C ALA A 86 5.10 7.32 7.34
N TYR A 87 4.50 6.23 7.82
CA TYR A 87 5.06 4.89 7.79
C TYR A 87 4.55 4.12 6.57
N ASN A 88 5.41 3.95 5.57
CA ASN A 88 5.11 3.34 4.29
C ASN A 88 5.41 1.84 4.26
N ILE A 89 4.47 1.08 3.71
CA ILE A 89 4.60 -0.34 3.43
C ILE A 89 4.45 -0.53 1.92
N HIS A 90 5.48 -1.08 1.28
CA HIS A 90 5.51 -1.19 -0.18
C HIS A 90 4.58 -2.30 -0.72
N GLY A 91 4.17 -2.15 -1.99
CA GLY A 91 3.38 -3.12 -2.73
C GLY A 91 4.19 -4.34 -3.21
N GLY A 92 3.66 -5.07 -4.21
CA GLY A 92 4.34 -6.23 -4.83
C GLY A 92 3.75 -7.59 -4.47
N GLY A 93 2.46 -7.66 -4.17
CA GLY A 93 1.76 -8.93 -3.88
C GLY A 93 2.29 -9.71 -2.68
N MET A 94 3.03 -9.06 -1.78
CA MET A 94 3.78 -9.66 -0.67
C MET A 94 4.91 -10.62 -1.13
N VAL A 95 5.21 -10.66 -2.43
CA VAL A 95 6.18 -11.57 -3.05
C VAL A 95 7.32 -10.85 -3.77
N SER A 96 7.19 -9.56 -4.02
CA SER A 96 8.21 -8.72 -4.64
C SER A 96 8.13 -7.28 -4.09
N GLY A 97 8.91 -6.38 -4.66
CA GLY A 97 8.96 -4.97 -4.27
C GLY A 97 10.16 -4.63 -3.39
N SER A 98 10.25 -3.36 -3.03
CA SER A 98 11.31 -2.80 -2.21
C SER A 98 10.80 -1.63 -1.36
N PRO A 99 11.49 -1.27 -0.26
CA PRO A 99 11.13 -0.10 0.55
C PRO A 99 11.26 1.22 -0.21
N LEU A 100 11.83 1.25 -1.42
CA LEU A 100 11.91 2.46 -2.24
C LEU A 100 10.66 2.65 -3.10
N ASP A 101 9.83 1.61 -3.25
CA ASP A 101 8.64 1.66 -4.10
C ASP A 101 7.59 2.57 -3.46
N GLY A 102 7.05 3.50 -4.24
CA GLY A 102 6.11 4.52 -3.77
C GLY A 102 6.74 5.67 -2.97
N MET A 103 8.05 5.62 -2.67
CA MET A 103 8.68 6.66 -1.86
C MET A 103 8.75 8.02 -2.57
N ALA A 104 9.00 8.07 -3.88
CA ALA A 104 9.15 9.36 -4.58
C ALA A 104 7.91 10.26 -4.43
N GLU A 105 6.71 9.72 -4.67
CA GLU A 105 5.45 10.45 -4.48
C GLU A 105 5.24 10.82 -3.01
N LEU A 106 5.50 9.89 -2.09
CA LEU A 106 5.31 10.14 -0.67
C LEU A 106 6.28 11.23 -0.15
N LEU A 107 7.49 11.32 -0.69
CA LEU A 107 8.45 12.38 -0.37
C LEU A 107 7.98 13.74 -0.86
N ASP A 108 7.25 13.82 -1.98
CA ASP A 108 6.66 15.08 -2.42
C ASP A 108 5.54 15.54 -1.49
N HIS A 109 4.68 14.63 -1.03
CA HIS A 109 3.72 14.94 0.03
C HIS A 109 4.42 15.34 1.33
N ALA A 110 5.48 14.62 1.71
CA ALA A 110 6.24 14.88 2.92
C ALA A 110 6.96 16.25 2.87
N ALA A 111 7.44 16.68 1.70
CA ALA A 111 8.04 17.99 1.54
C ALA A 111 7.00 19.10 1.72
N ALA A 112 5.80 18.91 1.16
CA ALA A 112 4.70 19.86 1.28
C ALA A 112 4.11 19.95 2.71
N LEU A 113 4.20 18.87 3.48
CA LEU A 113 3.58 18.76 4.81
C LEU A 113 4.57 18.68 5.97
N SER A 114 5.87 18.71 5.68
CA SER A 114 6.97 18.54 6.65
C SER A 114 6.88 17.22 7.42
N LEU A 115 6.84 16.09 6.70
CA LEU A 115 6.74 14.76 7.31
C LEU A 115 8.09 14.07 7.35
N VAL A 116 8.33 13.31 8.43
CA VAL A 116 9.26 12.19 8.36
C VAL A 116 8.60 11.08 7.54
N VAL A 117 9.35 10.43 6.65
CA VAL A 117 8.90 9.21 5.96
C VAL A 117 9.76 8.06 6.42
N VAL A 118 9.12 6.96 6.82
CA VAL A 118 9.81 5.70 7.13
C VAL A 118 9.20 4.61 6.29
N SER A 119 10.01 3.93 5.47
CA SER A 119 9.56 2.84 4.59
C SER A 119 10.19 1.52 4.99
N VAL A 120 9.38 0.48 5.18
CA VAL A 120 9.82 -0.84 5.67
C VAL A 120 10.14 -1.81 4.54
N ASP A 121 11.26 -2.52 4.67
CA ASP A 121 11.69 -3.65 3.83
C ASP A 121 11.24 -4.96 4.49
N TYR A 122 9.94 -5.25 4.44
CA TYR A 122 9.39 -6.44 5.09
C TYR A 122 9.81 -7.71 4.36
N ARG A 123 9.95 -8.82 5.08
CA ARG A 123 10.36 -10.10 4.49
C ARG A 123 9.25 -10.64 3.58
N LEU A 124 9.65 -11.16 2.41
CA LEU A 124 8.72 -11.56 1.35
C LEU A 124 8.33 -13.04 1.42
N ALA A 125 7.11 -13.33 1.00
CA ALA A 125 6.65 -14.67 0.70
C ALA A 125 7.20 -15.14 -0.66
N PRO A 126 7.36 -16.46 -0.89
CA PRO A 126 7.00 -17.57 -0.01
C PRO A 126 8.05 -17.94 1.05
N GLU A 127 9.25 -17.34 1.04
CA GLU A 127 10.31 -17.64 2.00
C GLU A 127 9.89 -17.29 3.43
N HIS A 128 9.12 -16.21 3.58
CA HIS A 128 8.57 -15.73 4.83
C HIS A 128 7.04 -15.60 4.70
N PRO A 129 6.28 -16.72 4.81
CA PRO A 129 4.83 -16.70 4.67
C PRO A 129 4.17 -16.04 5.89
N HIS A 130 2.84 -15.92 5.86
CA HIS A 130 2.08 -15.37 6.98
C HIS A 130 2.37 -16.12 8.30
N PRO A 131 2.61 -15.41 9.42
CA PRO A 131 2.37 -13.97 9.64
C PRO A 131 3.58 -13.06 9.44
N THR A 132 4.72 -13.58 8.97
CA THR A 132 6.00 -12.86 9.03
C THR A 132 5.97 -11.46 8.40
N PRO A 133 5.44 -11.23 7.17
CA PRO A 133 5.43 -9.89 6.58
C PRO A 133 4.65 -8.86 7.41
N LEU A 134 3.56 -9.29 8.06
CA LEU A 134 2.75 -8.42 8.91
C LEU A 134 3.46 -8.08 10.22
N GLU A 135 4.08 -9.07 10.87
CA GLU A 135 4.84 -8.84 12.11
C GLU A 135 6.06 -7.96 11.86
N ASP A 136 6.68 -8.04 10.69
CA ASP A 136 7.74 -7.14 10.25
C ASP A 136 7.24 -5.70 10.15
N CYS A 137 6.11 -5.49 9.48
CA CYS A 137 5.49 -4.16 9.39
C CYS A 137 5.11 -3.61 10.78
N TYR A 138 4.61 -4.46 11.67
CA TYR A 138 4.29 -4.05 13.04
C TYR A 138 5.54 -3.71 13.86
N ALA A 139 6.62 -4.51 13.74
CA ALA A 139 7.89 -4.23 14.42
C ALA A 139 8.50 -2.91 13.96
N GLY A 140 8.45 -2.62 12.65
CA GLY A 140 8.88 -1.32 12.12
C GLY A 140 8.02 -0.17 12.63
N LEU A 141 6.70 -0.34 12.70
CA LEU A 141 5.79 0.66 13.25
C LEU A 141 6.07 0.97 14.74
N VAL A 142 6.29 -0.06 15.55
CA VAL A 142 6.68 0.08 16.97
C VAL A 142 8.01 0.81 17.11
N TRP A 143 8.98 0.52 16.25
CA TRP A 143 10.24 1.26 16.24
C TRP A 143 10.02 2.74 15.89
N VAL A 144 9.17 3.05 14.90
CA VAL A 144 8.82 4.43 14.56
C VAL A 144 8.22 5.18 15.74
N GLU A 145 7.29 4.56 16.48
CA GLU A 145 6.71 5.16 17.69
C GLU A 145 7.79 5.56 18.70
N SER A 146 8.78 4.69 18.92
CA SER A 146 9.91 4.96 19.83
C SER A 146 10.80 6.13 19.41
N MET A 147 10.74 6.52 18.13
CA MET A 147 11.56 7.59 17.56
C MET A 147 10.85 8.94 17.49
N LEU A 148 9.53 8.99 17.65
CA LEU A 148 8.74 10.22 17.47
C LEU A 148 9.25 11.37 18.34
N ASP A 149 9.48 11.12 19.63
CA ASP A 149 10.03 12.10 20.57
C ASP A 149 11.43 12.58 20.14
N THR A 150 12.28 11.67 19.69
CA THR A 150 13.63 12.00 19.21
C THR A 150 13.60 12.90 17.96
N TRP A 151 12.57 12.75 17.13
CA TRP A 151 12.37 13.56 15.93
C TRP A 151 11.50 14.80 16.14
N ASN A 152 11.05 15.05 17.38
CA ASN A 152 10.08 16.09 17.72
C ASN A 152 8.78 15.98 16.90
N VAL A 153 8.38 14.76 16.56
CA VAL A 153 7.10 14.47 15.90
C VAL A 153 6.03 14.28 16.99
N PRO A 154 4.86 14.95 16.90
CA PRO A 154 3.76 14.70 17.82
C PRO A 154 3.31 13.23 17.76
N SER A 155 3.13 12.58 18.91
CA SER A 155 2.79 11.15 19.00
C SER A 155 1.45 10.80 18.33
N HIS A 156 0.56 11.78 18.20
CA HIS A 156 -0.75 11.66 17.55
C HIS A 156 -0.73 12.03 16.05
N SER A 157 0.44 12.13 15.42
CA SER A 157 0.63 12.49 14.01
C SER A 157 1.32 11.40 13.17
N LEU A 158 1.15 10.12 13.56
CA LEU A 158 1.65 8.96 12.82
C LEU A 158 0.60 8.41 11.84
N ILE A 159 0.88 8.52 10.54
CA ILE A 159 0.06 7.97 9.45
C ILE A 159 0.69 6.66 8.97
N ILE A 160 -0.11 5.59 8.87
CA ILE A 160 0.31 4.38 8.16
C ILE A 160 -0.16 4.46 6.71
N THR A 161 0.68 4.05 5.76
CA THR A 161 0.36 4.13 4.33
C THR A 161 0.91 2.93 3.58
N GLY A 162 0.27 2.58 2.46
CA GLY A 162 0.77 1.56 1.57
C GLY A 162 -0.09 1.39 0.33
N GLY A 163 0.55 0.95 -0.76
CA GLY A 163 -0.10 0.66 -2.04
C GLY A 163 -0.24 -0.84 -2.30
N SER A 164 -1.33 -1.27 -2.93
CA SER A 164 -1.52 -2.68 -3.33
C SER A 164 -1.41 -3.63 -2.11
N ALA A 165 -0.57 -4.65 -2.18
CA ALA A 165 -0.17 -5.51 -1.07
C ALA A 165 0.22 -4.75 0.21
N GLY A 166 0.95 -3.64 0.07
CA GLY A 166 1.35 -2.80 1.19
C GLY A 166 0.18 -2.08 1.84
N GLY A 167 -0.83 -1.71 1.06
CA GLY A 167 -2.10 -1.18 1.57
C GLY A 167 -2.89 -2.23 2.36
N GLY A 168 -2.88 -3.48 1.90
CA GLY A 168 -3.40 -4.63 2.65
C GLY A 168 -2.69 -4.84 3.99
N LEU A 169 -1.36 -4.86 3.97
CA LEU A 169 -0.53 -4.96 5.18
C LEU A 169 -0.72 -3.76 6.11
N ALA A 170 -0.86 -2.54 5.58
CA ALA A 170 -1.16 -1.34 6.36
C ALA A 170 -2.50 -1.44 7.10
N ALA A 171 -3.55 -1.90 6.41
CA ALA A 171 -4.86 -2.11 7.02
C ALA A 171 -4.81 -3.18 8.13
N CYS A 172 -4.16 -4.33 7.88
CA CYS A 172 -3.97 -5.37 8.89
C CYS A 172 -3.08 -4.90 10.05
N CYS A 173 -2.04 -4.12 9.79
CA CYS A 173 -1.15 -3.57 10.81
C CYS A 173 -1.89 -2.56 11.70
N ALA A 174 -2.80 -1.74 11.14
CA ALA A 174 -3.67 -0.87 11.93
C ALA A 174 -4.60 -1.66 12.87
N VAL A 175 -5.13 -2.80 12.41
CA VAL A 175 -5.89 -3.75 13.24
C VAL A 175 -5.02 -4.30 14.37
N VAL A 176 -3.82 -4.80 14.04
CA VAL A 176 -2.88 -5.33 15.05
C VAL A 176 -2.49 -4.26 16.07
N ALA A 177 -2.22 -3.02 15.63
CA ALA A 177 -1.87 -1.93 16.52
C ALA A 177 -3.02 -1.59 17.49
N ARG A 178 -4.26 -1.52 17.01
CA ARG A 178 -5.43 -1.35 17.88
C ARG A 178 -5.54 -2.51 18.88
N ASP A 179 -5.47 -3.75 18.41
CA ASP A 179 -5.69 -4.94 19.24
C ASP A 179 -4.56 -5.13 20.28
N ARG A 180 -3.35 -4.65 19.97
CA ARG A 180 -2.17 -4.64 20.86
C ARG A 180 -2.01 -3.34 21.66
N SER A 181 -2.98 -2.43 21.58
CA SER A 181 -2.98 -1.14 22.31
C SER A 181 -1.84 -0.18 21.94
N GLY A 182 -1.34 -0.24 20.71
CA GLY A 182 -0.36 0.67 20.15
C GLY A 182 0.41 0.05 19.00
N PRO A 183 1.12 0.85 18.17
CA PRO A 183 1.19 2.31 18.24
C PRO A 183 -0.11 3.05 17.89
N ALA A 184 -0.30 4.25 18.42
CA ALA A 184 -1.46 5.08 18.09
C ALA A 184 -1.33 5.68 16.67
N LEU A 185 -2.34 5.47 15.82
CA LEU A 185 -2.35 5.94 14.44
C LEU A 185 -3.29 7.14 14.27
N ALA A 186 -2.80 8.19 13.63
CA ALA A 186 -3.57 9.37 13.24
C ALA A 186 -4.47 9.09 12.03
N GLY A 187 -4.13 8.10 11.22
CA GLY A 187 -4.86 7.73 10.02
C GLY A 187 -4.20 6.62 9.22
N GLN A 188 -4.95 6.02 8.32
CA GLN A 188 -4.50 5.04 7.34
C GLN A 188 -4.72 5.59 5.92
N LEU A 189 -3.66 5.68 5.12
CA LEU A 189 -3.68 6.10 3.72
C LEU A 189 -3.48 4.86 2.83
N LEU A 190 -4.55 4.32 2.28
CA LEU A 190 -4.56 3.04 1.57
C LEU A 190 -4.76 3.27 0.06
N LEU A 191 -3.75 2.94 -0.74
CA LEU A 191 -3.78 3.13 -2.17
C LEU A 191 -4.03 1.79 -2.84
N GLU A 192 -5.10 1.68 -3.64
CA GLU A 192 -5.50 0.46 -4.37
C GLU A 192 -5.25 -0.84 -3.59
N PRO A 193 -5.74 -0.95 -2.33
CA PRO A 193 -5.25 -1.93 -1.38
C PRO A 193 -5.73 -3.36 -1.70
N MET A 194 -4.82 -4.32 -1.59
CA MET A 194 -5.08 -5.76 -1.68
C MET A 194 -5.60 -6.28 -0.33
N LEU A 195 -6.92 -6.37 -0.17
CA LEU A 195 -7.60 -6.55 1.10
C LEU A 195 -8.24 -7.93 1.28
N ASP A 196 -8.59 -8.64 0.20
CA ASP A 196 -9.41 -9.86 0.27
C ASP A 196 -8.70 -11.11 -0.30
N SER A 197 -8.32 -12.03 0.60
CA SER A 197 -7.66 -13.28 0.23
C SER A 197 -8.56 -14.29 -0.49
N ARG A 198 -9.88 -14.05 -0.56
CA ARG A 198 -10.80 -14.93 -1.29
C ARG A 198 -10.69 -14.77 -2.80
N ASN A 199 -10.23 -13.62 -3.29
CA ASN A 199 -9.99 -13.34 -4.71
C ASN A 199 -11.20 -13.73 -5.61
N ASP A 200 -12.40 -13.32 -5.19
CA ASP A 200 -13.68 -13.77 -5.78
C ASP A 200 -14.72 -12.65 -5.96
N SER A 201 -14.31 -11.37 -5.87
CA SER A 201 -15.21 -10.24 -6.12
C SER A 201 -15.60 -10.13 -7.60
N TYR A 202 -16.64 -9.34 -7.90
CA TYR A 202 -17.06 -9.17 -9.29
C TYR A 202 -15.97 -8.48 -10.12
N SER A 203 -15.29 -7.45 -9.60
CA SER A 203 -14.15 -6.79 -10.26
C SER A 203 -13.03 -7.75 -10.59
N VAL A 204 -12.72 -8.69 -9.70
CA VAL A 204 -11.69 -9.73 -9.92
C VAL A 204 -12.01 -10.58 -11.14
N HIS A 205 -13.26 -11.03 -11.30
CA HIS A 205 -13.67 -11.80 -12.47
C HIS A 205 -13.81 -10.93 -13.73
N GLN A 206 -14.29 -9.70 -13.57
CA GLN A 206 -14.47 -8.72 -14.65
C GLN A 206 -13.15 -8.31 -15.31
N LEU A 207 -12.05 -8.28 -14.55
CA LEU A 207 -10.75 -7.78 -15.00
C LEU A 207 -9.71 -8.90 -15.16
N ALA A 208 -10.13 -10.16 -15.10
CA ALA A 208 -9.24 -11.30 -15.33
C ALA A 208 -8.54 -11.21 -16.70
N GLY A 209 -7.20 -11.33 -16.72
CA GLY A 209 -6.39 -11.18 -17.92
C GLY A 209 -6.12 -9.74 -18.38
N THR A 210 -6.56 -8.72 -17.63
CA THR A 210 -6.43 -7.29 -18.02
C THR A 210 -5.55 -6.49 -17.06
N GLY A 211 -5.13 -5.28 -17.44
CA GLY A 211 -4.35 -4.37 -16.59
C GLY A 211 -2.91 -4.80 -16.32
N THR A 212 -2.35 -4.37 -15.18
CA THR A 212 -1.00 -4.73 -14.71
C THR A 212 -1.04 -5.83 -13.64
N TRP A 213 -2.09 -5.84 -12.81
CA TRP A 213 -2.37 -6.84 -11.78
C TRP A 213 -3.78 -7.41 -11.94
N ASP A 214 -3.87 -8.70 -12.27
CA ASP A 214 -5.14 -9.37 -12.52
C ASP A 214 -5.40 -10.49 -11.49
N ARG A 215 -6.48 -11.23 -11.70
CA ARG A 215 -6.88 -12.36 -10.85
C ARG A 215 -5.79 -13.43 -10.69
N ALA A 216 -5.01 -13.73 -11.75
CA ALA A 216 -3.98 -14.77 -11.71
C ALA A 216 -2.78 -14.33 -10.85
N TYR A 217 -2.32 -13.08 -11.02
CA TYR A 217 -1.28 -12.49 -10.17
C TYR A 217 -1.74 -12.36 -8.71
N ASN A 218 -3.00 -11.97 -8.49
CA ASN A 218 -3.55 -11.90 -7.15
C ASN A 218 -3.60 -13.27 -6.46
N ALA A 219 -4.07 -14.30 -7.18
CA ALA A 219 -4.07 -15.67 -6.70
C ALA A 219 -2.66 -16.16 -6.37
N PHE A 220 -1.68 -15.81 -7.19
CA PHE A 220 -0.28 -16.17 -6.98
C PHE A 220 0.28 -15.56 -5.68
N GLY A 221 0.07 -14.26 -5.45
CA GLY A 221 0.50 -13.58 -4.23
C GLY A 221 -0.11 -14.17 -2.96
N TRP A 222 -1.44 -14.36 -2.96
CA TRP A 222 -2.13 -15.00 -1.84
C TRP A 222 -1.67 -16.45 -1.61
N ALA A 223 -1.45 -17.22 -2.66
CA ALA A 223 -0.96 -18.60 -2.55
C ALA A 223 0.45 -18.67 -1.97
N ALA A 224 1.34 -17.75 -2.37
CA ALA A 224 2.67 -17.65 -1.80
C ALA A 224 2.64 -17.28 -0.32
N LEU A 225 1.79 -16.31 0.07
CA LEU A 225 1.68 -15.84 1.45
C LEU A 225 1.04 -16.88 2.39
N LEU A 226 -0.06 -17.51 1.96
CA LEU A 226 -0.88 -18.37 2.82
C LEU A 226 -0.54 -19.85 2.70
N GLY A 227 0.08 -20.27 1.60
CA GLY A 227 0.39 -21.66 1.32
C GLY A 227 -0.84 -22.56 1.48
N ARG A 228 -0.76 -23.54 2.39
CA ARG A 228 -1.86 -24.47 2.70
C ARG A 228 -3.08 -23.81 3.35
N ARG A 229 -2.96 -22.58 3.85
CA ARG A 229 -4.09 -21.82 4.42
C ARG A 229 -4.82 -20.95 3.39
N SER A 230 -4.44 -21.02 2.12
CA SER A 230 -5.14 -20.30 1.05
C SER A 230 -6.63 -20.67 1.05
N GLY A 231 -7.50 -19.66 1.04
CA GLY A 231 -8.95 -19.84 1.16
C GLY A 231 -9.49 -19.99 2.60
N SER A 232 -8.63 -20.00 3.62
CA SER A 232 -9.08 -19.92 5.02
C SER A 232 -9.63 -18.52 5.31
N GLU A 233 -10.81 -18.46 5.92
CA GLU A 233 -11.39 -17.20 6.42
C GLU A 233 -11.00 -16.91 7.88
N GLU A 234 -10.41 -17.89 8.56
CA GLU A 234 -9.90 -17.75 9.92
C GLU A 234 -8.38 -17.60 9.89
N LEU A 235 -7.91 -16.38 10.11
CA LEU A 235 -6.50 -15.98 10.05
C LEU A 235 -6.20 -15.11 11.27
N ASP A 236 -5.37 -15.61 12.18
CA ASP A 236 -4.91 -14.90 13.37
C ASP A 236 -3.37 -14.98 13.43
N PRO A 237 -2.64 -13.84 13.40
CA PRO A 237 -3.13 -12.47 13.15
C PRO A 237 -3.78 -12.33 11.75
N PRO A 238 -4.43 -11.20 11.42
CA PRO A 238 -5.16 -11.07 10.16
C PRO A 238 -4.22 -10.96 8.94
N ALA A 239 -4.36 -11.86 7.96
CA ALA A 239 -3.68 -11.69 6.66
C ALA A 239 -4.48 -10.83 5.66
N SER A 240 -5.79 -10.70 5.87
CA SER A 240 -6.73 -10.05 4.95
C SER A 240 -7.71 -9.20 5.75
N ALA A 241 -7.62 -7.87 5.60
CA ALA A 241 -8.46 -6.93 6.32
C ALA A 241 -9.95 -7.06 5.96
N ALA A 242 -10.26 -7.58 4.77
CA ALA A 242 -11.63 -7.91 4.37
C ALA A 242 -12.28 -9.00 5.26
N LEU A 243 -11.49 -9.82 5.96
CA LEU A 243 -11.98 -10.89 6.84
C LEU A 243 -12.05 -10.50 8.32
N VAL A 244 -11.46 -9.36 8.71
CA VAL A 244 -11.47 -8.88 10.10
C VAL A 244 -12.89 -8.58 10.53
N ARG A 245 -13.41 -9.25 11.57
CA ARG A 245 -14.82 -9.13 11.99
C ARG A 245 -15.13 -7.78 12.66
N ASP A 246 -14.25 -7.31 13.53
CA ASP A 246 -14.41 -6.05 14.24
C ASP A 246 -13.49 -4.97 13.68
N LEU A 247 -14.09 -3.99 13.02
CA LEU A 247 -13.40 -2.81 12.49
C LEU A 247 -13.60 -1.56 13.35
N SER A 248 -14.28 -1.68 14.50
CA SER A 248 -14.50 -0.54 15.38
C SER A 248 -13.17 0.00 15.91
N SER A 249 -13.16 1.29 16.25
CA SER A 249 -12.00 1.98 16.82
C SER A 249 -10.73 1.97 15.95
N LEU A 250 -10.84 1.65 14.65
CA LEU A 250 -9.74 1.85 13.70
C LEU A 250 -9.54 3.34 13.40
N PRO A 251 -8.30 3.76 13.06
CA PRO A 251 -8.00 5.15 12.74
C PRO A 251 -8.72 5.60 11.46
N PRO A 252 -8.96 6.93 11.29
CA PRO A 252 -9.55 7.46 10.07
C PRO A 252 -8.84 6.99 8.81
N ALA A 253 -9.60 6.59 7.80
CA ALA A 253 -9.05 6.03 6.56
C ALA A 253 -9.25 6.96 5.36
N TYR A 254 -8.25 7.05 4.51
CA TYR A 254 -8.40 7.40 3.11
C TYR A 254 -8.14 6.12 2.30
N LEU A 255 -9.02 5.84 1.36
CA LEU A 255 -8.89 4.74 0.43
C LEU A 255 -9.10 5.26 -0.98
N ASP A 256 -8.28 4.84 -1.92
CA ASP A 256 -8.61 5.01 -3.32
C ASP A 256 -8.28 3.81 -4.20
N VAL A 257 -8.93 3.75 -5.35
CA VAL A 257 -8.81 2.64 -6.29
C VAL A 257 -9.30 3.07 -7.68
N GLY A 258 -8.78 2.44 -8.73
CA GLY A 258 -9.27 2.66 -10.09
C GLY A 258 -10.60 1.93 -10.37
N SER A 259 -11.44 2.47 -11.26
CA SER A 259 -12.67 1.76 -11.67
C SER A 259 -12.41 0.52 -12.53
N THR A 260 -11.21 0.43 -13.12
CA THR A 260 -10.70 -0.72 -13.90
C THR A 260 -9.60 -1.47 -13.15
N ASP A 261 -9.66 -1.47 -11.82
CA ASP A 261 -8.75 -2.21 -10.94
C ASP A 261 -9.42 -3.47 -10.39
N THR A 262 -8.66 -4.58 -10.39
CA THR A 262 -9.01 -5.85 -9.75
C THR A 262 -9.51 -5.67 -8.31
N PHE A 263 -8.90 -4.74 -7.54
CA PHE A 263 -9.21 -4.47 -6.13
C PHE A 263 -10.36 -3.47 -5.90
N ARG A 264 -11.04 -3.01 -6.96
CA ARG A 264 -12.13 -2.03 -6.86
C ARG A 264 -13.19 -2.44 -5.83
N ASP A 265 -13.76 -3.63 -5.99
CA ASP A 265 -14.92 -4.03 -5.19
C ASP A 265 -14.55 -4.28 -3.73
N GLU A 266 -13.37 -4.85 -3.46
CA GLU A 266 -12.91 -5.08 -2.07
C GLU A 266 -12.55 -3.78 -1.36
N THR A 267 -12.00 -2.80 -2.06
CA THR A 267 -11.72 -1.46 -1.51
C THR A 267 -13.02 -0.73 -1.14
N VAL A 268 -14.00 -0.73 -2.06
CA VAL A 268 -15.33 -0.13 -1.81
C VAL A 268 -16.03 -0.83 -0.63
N ALA A 269 -15.98 -2.17 -0.60
CA ALA A 269 -16.60 -2.94 0.47
C ALA A 269 -15.93 -2.68 1.83
N TYR A 270 -14.61 -2.53 1.89
CA TYR A 270 -13.91 -2.25 3.13
C TYR A 270 -14.22 -0.83 3.67
N ALA A 271 -14.29 0.18 2.80
CA ALA A 271 -14.72 1.52 3.18
C ALA A 271 -16.16 1.52 3.75
N ASP A 272 -17.09 0.83 3.10
CA ASP A 272 -18.47 0.66 3.58
C ASP A 272 -18.52 -0.02 4.97
N ARG A 273 -17.68 -1.03 5.18
CA ARG A 273 -17.59 -1.72 6.48
C ARG A 273 -16.98 -0.84 7.57
N LEU A 274 -16.00 0.01 7.26
CA LEU A 274 -15.47 1.01 8.20
C LEU A 274 -16.58 1.96 8.67
N TRP A 275 -17.39 2.51 7.75
CA TRP A 275 -18.52 3.36 8.13
C TRP A 275 -19.54 2.62 8.99
N LYS A 276 -19.89 1.38 8.63
CA LYS A 276 -20.80 0.54 9.43
C LYS A 276 -20.29 0.24 10.83
N ALA A 277 -18.96 0.19 11.01
CA ALA A 277 -18.32 0.02 12.31
C ALA A 277 -18.17 1.34 13.11
N GLY A 278 -18.62 2.47 12.56
CA GLY A 278 -18.53 3.79 13.19
C GLY A 278 -17.20 4.52 12.97
N CYS A 279 -16.33 4.02 12.08
CA CYS A 279 -15.08 4.68 11.72
C CYS A 279 -15.31 5.75 10.63
N SER A 280 -14.37 6.70 10.56
CA SER A 280 -14.31 7.68 9.48
C SER A 280 -13.54 7.09 8.30
N ALA A 281 -14.13 7.08 7.10
CA ALA A 281 -13.43 6.74 5.87
C ALA A 281 -13.77 7.74 4.76
N GLU A 282 -12.79 8.05 3.92
CA GLU A 282 -12.93 8.77 2.66
C GLU A 282 -12.54 7.83 1.53
N LEU A 283 -13.40 7.70 0.51
CA LEU A 283 -13.21 6.76 -0.60
C LEU A 283 -13.24 7.52 -1.93
N HIS A 284 -12.22 7.33 -2.75
CA HIS A 284 -12.19 7.78 -4.14
C HIS A 284 -12.12 6.59 -5.10
N VAL A 285 -13.02 6.55 -6.08
CA VAL A 285 -12.96 5.59 -7.19
C VAL A 285 -12.63 6.36 -8.47
N TRP A 286 -11.40 6.21 -8.95
CA TRP A 286 -10.84 6.97 -10.07
C TRP A 286 -11.36 6.40 -11.41
N PRO A 287 -12.22 7.13 -12.16
CA PRO A 287 -12.79 6.63 -13.41
C PRO A 287 -11.70 6.31 -14.42
N GLY A 288 -11.71 5.09 -14.93
CA GLY A 288 -10.75 4.61 -15.93
C GLY A 288 -9.35 4.26 -15.40
N GLY A 289 -9.09 4.42 -14.10
CA GLY A 289 -7.84 3.99 -13.48
C GLY A 289 -7.73 2.47 -13.43
N PHE A 290 -6.57 1.93 -13.79
CA PHE A 290 -6.20 0.52 -13.63
C PHE A 290 -5.17 0.39 -12.50
N HIS A 291 -4.87 -0.83 -12.04
CA HIS A 291 -3.91 -1.02 -10.95
C HIS A 291 -2.54 -0.40 -11.23
N GLY A 292 -2.04 0.45 -10.35
CA GLY A 292 -0.76 1.15 -10.51
C GLY A 292 -0.76 2.22 -11.61
N PHE A 293 -1.92 2.77 -11.99
CA PHE A 293 -2.02 3.78 -13.05
C PHE A 293 -1.13 4.99 -12.80
N GLU A 294 -0.84 5.35 -11.56
CA GLU A 294 0.04 6.48 -11.22
C GLU A 294 1.52 6.19 -11.47
N VAL A 295 1.92 4.92 -11.37
CA VAL A 295 3.29 4.51 -11.68
C VAL A 295 3.47 4.42 -13.20
N ILE A 296 2.47 3.91 -13.91
CA ILE A 296 2.53 3.70 -15.36
C ILE A 296 2.24 4.97 -16.15
N ALA A 297 1.30 5.79 -15.68
CA ALA A 297 0.86 7.03 -16.33
C ALA A 297 0.98 8.24 -15.36
N PRO A 298 2.17 8.53 -14.80
CA PRO A 298 2.34 9.55 -13.76
C PRO A 298 1.96 10.96 -14.21
N GLN A 299 2.03 11.23 -15.51
CA GLN A 299 1.70 12.52 -16.12
C GLN A 299 0.23 12.69 -16.50
N SER A 300 -0.59 11.65 -16.32
CA SER A 300 -2.02 11.73 -16.61
C SER A 300 -2.73 12.70 -15.66
N ALA A 301 -3.79 13.35 -16.14
CA ALA A 301 -4.67 14.17 -15.32
C ALA A 301 -5.29 13.35 -14.18
N LEU A 302 -5.58 12.07 -14.42
CA LEU A 302 -6.09 11.13 -13.41
C LEU A 302 -5.10 10.95 -12.26
N ALA A 303 -3.82 10.71 -12.56
CA ALA A 303 -2.76 10.57 -11.57
C ALA A 303 -2.53 11.88 -10.78
N ALA A 304 -2.57 13.03 -11.47
CA ALA A 304 -2.46 14.32 -10.79
C ALA A 304 -3.62 14.57 -9.81
N ALA A 305 -4.84 14.19 -10.18
CA ALA A 305 -6.02 14.32 -9.32
C ALA A 305 -5.94 13.41 -8.08
N ALA A 306 -5.49 12.17 -8.25
CA ALA A 306 -5.30 11.22 -7.16
C ALA A 306 -4.31 11.73 -6.11
N ARG A 307 -3.11 12.15 -6.55
CA ARG A 307 -2.11 12.77 -5.68
C ARG A 307 -2.65 14.00 -4.93
N ALA A 308 -3.37 14.88 -5.63
CA ALA A 308 -3.94 16.08 -5.03
C ALA A 308 -4.96 15.76 -3.92
N ALA A 309 -5.83 14.77 -4.12
CA ALA A 309 -6.82 14.34 -3.14
C ALA A 309 -6.16 13.75 -1.88
N ARG A 310 -5.12 12.92 -2.04
CA ARG A 310 -4.35 12.36 -0.92
C ARG A 310 -3.64 13.46 -0.12
N LEU A 311 -3.00 14.40 -0.81
CA LEU A 311 -2.34 15.54 -0.18
C LEU A 311 -3.33 16.38 0.63
N ASP A 312 -4.54 16.63 0.11
CA ASP A 312 -5.58 17.36 0.84
C ASP A 312 -6.04 16.60 2.09
N TRP A 313 -6.29 15.29 1.96
CA TRP A 313 -6.68 14.46 3.09
C TRP A 313 -5.61 14.45 4.18
N LEU A 314 -4.34 14.24 3.82
CA LEU A 314 -3.21 14.29 4.75
C LEU A 314 -3.13 15.66 5.45
N ARG A 315 -3.28 16.75 4.69
CA ARG A 315 -3.27 18.12 5.24
C ARG A 315 -4.37 18.32 6.26
N ARG A 316 -5.62 17.94 5.95
CA ARG A 316 -6.75 18.02 6.89
C ARG A 316 -6.49 17.15 8.12
N ARG A 317 -5.92 15.96 7.91
CA ARG A 317 -5.71 15.00 8.99
C ARG A 317 -4.69 15.48 10.01
N LEU A 318 -3.59 16.05 9.53
CA LEU A 318 -2.49 16.59 10.35
C LEU A 318 -2.77 17.99 10.93
N LEU A 319 -3.80 18.69 10.45
CA LEU A 319 -4.27 19.94 11.06
C LEU A 319 -5.23 19.71 12.24
N ALA A 320 -5.98 18.62 12.20
CA ALA A 320 -6.93 18.25 13.24
C ALA A 320 -6.32 17.29 14.27
N ALA A 321 -4.99 17.18 14.30
CA ALA A 321 -4.20 16.39 15.23
C ALA A 321 -3.62 17.35 16.27
#